data_AF-A0A383UZS6-F1
#
_entry.id   AF-A0A383UZS6-F1
#
_cell.length_a   1.000
_cell.length_b   1.000
_cell.length_c   1.000
_cell.angle_alpha   90.00
_cell.angle_beta   90.00
_cell.angle_gamma   90.00
#
_symmetry.space_group_name_H-M   'P 1'
#
loop_
_entity.id
_entity.type
_entity.pdbx_description
1 polymer ?
#
loop_
_entity_poly.entity_id
_entity_poly.type
_entity_poly.pdbx_seq_one_letter_code
_entity_poly.pdbx_strand_id
1 'polypeptide(L)'
;MEERSKMPIQPFWWPPNLPDINPIEAVWDSIMDYTQRHHLNPGGGKQRTPDSLRKIVKEAWDSVSSDDLVRLIESMPSRCQAVGDADGGPTR
;
A
#
# COMPACT_ATOMS: atom_id res chain seq x y z
N MET A 1 -29.56 -0.21 -3.27
CA MET A 1 -28.38 0.67 -3.31
C MET A 1 -28.41 1.51 -2.04
N GLU A 2 -28.48 0.87 -0.87
CA GLU A 2 -28.83 1.58 0.37
C GLU A 2 -28.52 0.72 1.59
N GLU A 3 -27.25 0.65 1.98
CA GLU A 3 -26.85 0.15 3.31
C GLU A 3 -25.38 0.53 3.61
N ARG A 4 -25.05 1.82 3.47
CA ARG A 4 -23.75 2.37 3.93
C ARG A 4 -23.94 3.46 5.00
N SER A 5 -25.07 3.48 5.70
CA SER A 5 -25.49 4.62 6.53
C SER A 5 -25.19 4.51 8.04
N LYS A 6 -24.33 3.61 8.53
CA LYS A 6 -24.15 3.45 10.00
C LYS A 6 -22.73 3.18 10.50
N MET A 7 -21.72 3.80 9.91
CA MET A 7 -20.50 4.12 10.68
C MET A 7 -20.23 5.62 10.54
N PRO A 8 -19.96 6.35 11.62
CA PRO A 8 -19.47 7.73 11.51
C PRO A 8 -18.05 7.68 10.95
N ILE A 9 -17.92 7.48 9.63
CA ILE A 9 -16.65 7.58 8.93
C ILE A 9 -16.29 9.07 8.94
N GLN A 10 -15.32 9.43 9.76
CA GLN A 10 -14.77 10.78 9.76
C GLN A 10 -13.81 10.90 8.56
N PRO A 11 -14.12 11.74 7.55
CA PRO A 11 -13.20 11.95 6.45
C PRO A 11 -11.95 12.66 6.98
N PHE A 12 -10.79 12.11 6.65
CA PHE A 12 -9.51 12.75 6.92
C PHE A 12 -9.14 13.65 5.73
N TRP A 13 -8.70 14.88 5.99
CA TRP A 13 -8.25 15.77 4.93
C TRP A 13 -6.91 15.27 4.39
N TRP A 14 -6.86 15.01 3.08
CA TRP A 14 -5.66 14.53 2.42
C TRP A 14 -5.03 15.62 1.55
N PRO A 15 -3.74 15.95 1.76
CA PRO A 15 -3.08 16.93 0.91
C PRO A 15 -2.77 16.34 -0.49
N PRO A 16 -2.81 17.16 -1.56
CA PRO A 16 -2.52 16.70 -2.91
C PRO A 16 -1.03 16.32 -3.06
N ASN A 17 -0.75 15.32 -3.92
CA ASN A 17 0.60 14.91 -4.33
C ASN A 17 1.54 14.44 -3.19
N LEU A 18 0.99 13.95 -2.07
CA LEU A 18 1.77 13.38 -0.97
C LEU A 18 1.55 11.86 -0.85
N PRO A 19 2.19 11.06 -1.72
CA PRO A 19 2.11 9.60 -1.65
C PRO A 19 2.75 9.05 -0.36
N ASP A 20 3.75 9.75 0.20
CA ASP A 20 4.46 9.34 1.41
C ASP A 20 3.55 9.26 2.65
N ILE A 21 2.48 10.05 2.65
CA ILE A 21 1.47 10.04 3.71
C ILE A 21 0.52 8.86 3.52
N ASN A 22 0.45 8.23 2.34
CA ASN A 22 -0.56 7.23 2.03
C ASN A 22 -0.04 5.84 2.42
N PRO A 23 -0.49 5.25 3.54
CA PRO A 23 0.09 4.01 4.03
C PRO A 23 -0.07 2.86 3.02
N ILE A 24 -1.12 2.86 2.19
CA ILE A 24 -1.32 1.77 1.21
C ILE A 24 -0.21 1.72 0.16
N GLU A 25 0.50 2.82 -0.13
CA GLU A 25 1.64 2.81 -1.05
C GLU A 25 2.75 1.89 -0.54
N ALA A 26 3.05 1.93 0.77
CA ALA A 26 4.04 1.03 1.36
C ALA A 26 3.61 -0.45 1.34
N VAL A 27 2.30 -0.71 1.38
CA VAL A 27 1.76 -2.06 1.18
C VAL A 27 1.94 -2.50 -0.27
N TRP A 28 1.72 -1.62 -1.24
CA TRP A 28 1.97 -1.91 -2.65
C TRP A 28 3.45 -2.16 -2.92
N ASP A 29 4.35 -1.39 -2.33
CA ASP A 29 5.79 -1.63 -2.41
C ASP A 29 6.15 -3.03 -1.88
N SER A 30 5.58 -3.42 -0.74
CA SER A 30 5.78 -4.76 -0.17
C SER A 30 5.29 -5.88 -1.09
N ILE A 31 4.13 -5.69 -1.74
CA ILE A 31 3.56 -6.63 -2.70
C ILE A 31 4.43 -6.74 -3.97
N MET A 32 4.94 -5.62 -4.47
CA MET A 32 5.85 -5.59 -5.61
C MET A 32 7.16 -6.31 -5.29
N ASP A 33 7.74 -6.01 -4.13
CA ASP A 33 8.95 -6.66 -3.62
C ASP A 33 8.78 -8.18 -3.50
N TYR A 34 7.67 -8.63 -2.89
CA TYR A 34 7.34 -10.05 -2.80
C TYR A 34 7.26 -10.66 -4.20
N THR A 35 6.52 -10.01 -5.10
CA THR A 35 6.31 -10.50 -6.46
C THR A 35 7.63 -10.66 -7.21
N GLN A 36 8.53 -9.68 -7.11
CA GLN A 36 9.85 -9.72 -7.76
C GLN A 36 10.74 -10.82 -7.20
N ARG A 37 10.69 -11.08 -5.88
CA ARG A 37 11.48 -12.13 -5.22
C ARG A 37 11.01 -13.53 -5.55
N HIS A 38 9.69 -13.75 -5.57
CA HIS A 38 9.09 -15.08 -5.66
C HIS A 38 8.65 -15.47 -7.08
N HIS A 39 8.42 -14.49 -7.96
CA HIS A 39 8.04 -14.71 -9.34
C HIS A 39 9.07 -14.05 -10.26
N LEU A 40 10.08 -14.82 -10.68
CA LEU A 40 11.04 -14.36 -11.68
C LEU A 40 10.33 -14.12 -13.01
N ASN A 41 10.40 -12.88 -13.50
CA ASN A 41 9.86 -12.46 -14.80
C ASN A 41 8.34 -12.67 -14.95
N PRO A 42 7.49 -12.01 -14.15
CA PRO A 42 6.03 -12.11 -14.26
C PRO A 42 5.50 -11.59 -15.60
N GLY A 43 6.32 -10.82 -16.34
CA GLY A 43 6.04 -10.35 -17.70
C GLY A 43 6.41 -11.33 -18.83
N GLY A 44 7.10 -12.44 -18.52
CA GLY A 44 7.56 -13.42 -19.50
C GLY A 44 6.74 -14.72 -19.52
N GLY A 45 6.23 -15.12 -20.69
CA GLY A 45 5.66 -16.46 -20.92
C GLY A 45 4.32 -16.76 -20.22
N LYS A 46 4.17 -18.00 -19.71
CA LYS A 46 2.94 -18.61 -19.15
C LYS A 46 2.29 -17.85 -17.98
N GLN A 47 2.97 -16.90 -17.36
CA GLN A 47 2.48 -16.11 -16.20
C GLN A 47 1.76 -14.80 -16.58
N ARG A 48 1.47 -14.58 -17.87
CA ARG A 48 0.75 -13.39 -18.35
C ARG A 48 -0.76 -13.58 -18.51
N THR A 49 -1.35 -14.63 -17.95
CA THR A 49 -2.81 -14.76 -17.95
C THR A 49 -3.39 -13.92 -16.81
N PRO A 50 -4.56 -13.28 -16.98
CA PRO A 50 -5.23 -12.56 -15.90
C PRO A 50 -5.37 -13.38 -14.61
N ASP A 51 -5.63 -14.69 -14.73
CA ASP A 51 -5.77 -15.58 -13.57
C ASP A 51 -4.44 -15.84 -12.87
N SER A 52 -3.34 -16.02 -13.63
CA SER A 52 -2.02 -16.16 -13.02
C SER A 52 -1.58 -14.89 -12.29
N LEU A 53 -1.82 -13.70 -12.86
CA LEU A 53 -1.50 -12.43 -12.22
C LEU A 53 -2.35 -12.20 -10.96
N ARG A 54 -3.65 -12.51 -11.00
CA ARG A 54 -4.53 -12.43 -9.82
C ARG A 54 -4.04 -13.35 -8.70
N LYS A 55 -3.60 -14.55 -9.04
CA LYS A 55 -3.06 -15.51 -8.05
C LYS A 55 -1.79 -14.96 -7.40
N ILE A 56 -0.86 -14.44 -8.20
CA ILE A 56 0.40 -13.85 -7.72
C ILE A 56 0.13 -12.67 -6.79
N VAL A 57 -0.72 -11.72 -7.21
CA VAL A 57 -1.06 -10.55 -6.39
C VAL A 57 -1.76 -10.96 -5.10
N LYS A 58 -2.63 -11.98 -5.14
CA LYS A 58 -3.29 -12.49 -3.94
C LYS A 58 -2.30 -13.14 -2.97
N GLU A 59 -1.38 -13.96 -3.48
CA GLU A 59 -0.33 -14.59 -2.68
C GLU A 59 0.58 -13.54 -2.02
N ALA A 60 0.97 -12.52 -2.77
CA ALA A 60 1.75 -11.39 -2.25
C ALA A 60 0.97 -10.59 -1.19
N TRP A 61 -0.32 -10.32 -1.43
CA TRP A 61 -1.19 -9.66 -0.46
C TRP A 61 -1.31 -10.46 0.84
N ASP A 62 -1.55 -11.77 0.74
CA ASP A 62 -1.69 -12.68 1.89
C ASP A 62 -0.37 -12.84 2.67
N SER A 63 0.77 -12.47 2.08
CA SER A 63 2.08 -12.46 2.76
C SER A 63 2.30 -11.27 3.68
N VAL A 64 1.54 -10.18 3.50
CA VAL A 64 1.64 -8.98 4.35
C VAL A 64 1.03 -9.29 5.71
N SER A 65 1.87 -9.27 6.75
CA SER A 65 1.41 -9.62 8.10
C SER A 65 0.62 -8.48 8.74
N SER A 66 -0.28 -8.81 9.67
CA SER A 66 -0.97 -7.79 10.46
C SER A 66 0.01 -6.94 11.27
N ASP A 67 1.12 -7.50 11.73
CA ASP A 67 2.16 -6.75 12.45
C ASP A 67 2.82 -5.70 11.56
N ASP A 68 3.06 -6.01 10.28
CA ASP A 68 3.60 -5.04 9.32
C ASP A 68 2.62 -3.89 9.08
N LEU A 69 1.31 -4.19 9.00
CA LEU A 69 0.26 -3.17 8.90
C LEU A 69 0.18 -2.30 10.16
N VAL A 70 0.28 -2.90 11.34
CA VAL A 70 0.30 -2.15 12.62
C VAL A 70 1.50 -1.21 12.67
N ARG A 71 2.72 -1.71 12.39
CA ARG A 71 3.93 -0.88 12.37
C ARG A 71 3.84 0.26 11.35
N LEU A 72 3.24 -0.01 10.20
CA LEU A 72 3.03 0.99 9.17
C LEU A 72 2.10 2.11 9.65
N ILE A 73 0.99 1.76 10.29
CA ILE A 73 0.08 2.75 10.91
C ILE A 73 0.80 3.52 12.02
N GLU A 74 1.55 2.83 12.89
CA GLU A 74 2.31 3.45 13.97
C GLU A 74 3.41 4.40 13.46
N SER A 75 3.91 4.21 12.24
CA SER A 75 4.89 5.10 11.61
C SER A 75 4.31 6.42 11.11
N MET A 76 2.98 6.51 10.93
CA MET A 76 2.31 7.66 10.32
C MET A 76 2.65 9.02 10.96
N PRO A 77 2.73 9.16 12.31
CA PRO A 77 3.13 10.42 12.92
C PRO A 77 4.52 10.90 12.47
N SER A 78 5.49 9.97 12.36
CA SER A 78 6.84 10.32 11.89
C SER A 78 6.87 10.72 10.41
N ARG A 79 6.07 10.07 9.56
CA ARG A 79 5.92 10.43 8.13
C ARG A 79 5.29 11.81 7.96
N CYS A 80 4.24 12.11 8.72
CA CYS A 80 3.63 13.44 8.75
C CYS A 80 4.62 14.51 9.19
N GLN A 81 5.43 14.21 10.22
CA GLN A 81 6.48 15.13 10.68
C GLN A 81 7.53 15.37 9.58
N ALA A 82 8.00 14.32 8.92
CA ALA A 82 8.98 14.44 7.84
C ALA A 82 8.49 15.34 6.70
N VAL A 83 7.20 15.24 6.33
CA VAL A 83 6.60 16.13 5.32
C VAL A 83 6.54 17.58 5.81
N GLY A 84 6.24 17.78 7.09
CA GLY A 84 6.31 19.11 7.71
C GLY A 84 7.72 19.69 7.69
N ASP A 85 8.72 18.88 8.03
CA ASP A 85 10.14 19.28 8.02
C ASP A 85 10.66 19.57 6.61
N ALA A 86 10.09 18.91 5.60
CA ALA A 86 10.37 19.13 4.18
C ALA A 86 9.57 20.28 3.55
N ASP A 87 8.77 21.02 4.34
CA ASP A 87 7.87 22.09 3.87
C ASP A 87 6.91 21.60 2.75
N GLY A 88 6.39 20.39 2.90
CA GLY A 88 5.54 19.74 1.90
C GLY A 88 6.29 19.09 0.74
N GLY A 89 7.62 19.09 0.77
CA GLY A 89 8.48 18.41 -0.20
C GLY A 89 8.49 16.88 -0.05
N PRO A 90 9.09 16.15 -1.02
CA PRO A 90 9.24 14.70 -0.96
C PRO A 90 10.03 14.24 0.26
N THR A 91 9.61 13.13 0.86
CA THR A 91 10.26 12.50 2.00
C THR A 91 10.87 11.14 1.59
N ARG A 92 11.38 10.38 2.56
CA ARG A 92 12.12 9.13 2.33
C ARG A 92 11.33 7.91 2.79
#